data_AF-A0A5M9N0G5-F1
#
_entry.id   AF-A0A5M9N0G5-F1
#
_cell.length_a   1.000
_cell.length_b   1.000
_cell.length_c   1.000
_cell.angle_alpha   90.00
_cell.angle_beta   90.00
_cell.angle_gamma   90.00
#
_symmetry.space_group_name_H-M   'P 1'
#
loop_
_entity.id
_entity.type
_entity.pdbx_description
1 polymer ?
#
loop_
_entity_poly.entity_id
_entity_poly.type
_entity_poly.pdbx_seq_one_letter_code
_entity_poly.pdbx_strand_id
1 'polypeptide(L)'
;MVSLHRDAEVVNVQKARETNPALQRLPWCAYHCATTTGTLLLPLRYTLLSNLPQSQHIFSIRISHAQYDGIQTAYNDPTKFVSAPQETDFSSFLYYRRQQVNKEALDFWRTYLDSSFMTVPPSLDGGIRQDAILMQIRGIRSPSPPPAFTDATLIMASVAAALSKAHYSQSLVLGQTVNARSLPLANIDQIIGPCLNFILCD
;
A
#
# COMPACT_ATOMS: atom_id res chain seq x y z
N MET A 1 -15.96 25.52 -9.50
CA MET A 1 -14.59 25.99 -9.24
C MET A 1 -14.32 25.73 -7.76
N VAL A 2 -13.89 24.52 -7.41
CA VAL A 2 -13.74 24.11 -6.01
C VAL A 2 -12.41 24.64 -5.51
N SER A 3 -12.45 25.39 -4.41
CA SER A 3 -11.27 25.91 -3.72
C SER A 3 -10.39 24.73 -3.33
N LEU A 4 -9.28 24.52 -4.03
CA LEU A 4 -8.19 23.69 -3.56
C LEU A 4 -7.82 24.19 -2.15
N HIS A 5 -7.78 23.28 -1.18
CA HIS A 5 -7.26 23.54 0.15
C HIS A 5 -5.90 24.27 0.05
N ARG A 6 -5.65 25.21 0.96
CA ARG A 6 -4.49 26.12 0.99
C ARG A 6 -3.13 25.44 1.17
N ASP A 7 -3.06 24.12 1.04
CA ASP A 7 -1.91 23.29 1.40
C ASP A 7 -1.20 22.64 0.20
N ALA A 8 -1.63 22.96 -1.03
CA ALA A 8 -0.94 22.50 -2.23
C ALA A 8 0.32 23.35 -2.49
N GLU A 9 1.49 22.73 -2.33
CA GLU A 9 2.76 23.40 -2.60
C GLU A 9 3.18 23.19 -4.07
N VAL A 10 3.51 24.29 -4.75
CA VAL A 10 4.07 24.26 -6.10
C VAL A 10 5.58 24.45 -5.98
N VAL A 11 6.33 23.41 -6.35
CA VAL A 11 7.80 23.44 -6.30
C VAL A 11 8.34 23.56 -7.72
N ASN A 12 9.07 24.64 -7.98
CA ASN A 12 9.82 24.82 -9.23
C ASN A 12 11.13 24.04 -9.15
N VAL A 13 11.20 22.94 -9.90
CA VAL A 13 12.33 22.01 -9.85
C VAL A 13 13.63 22.64 -10.33
N GLN A 14 13.57 23.60 -11.25
CA GLN A 14 14.76 24.28 -11.76
C GLN A 14 15.38 25.17 -10.68
N LYS A 15 14.57 26.03 -10.05
CA LYS A 15 15.02 26.89 -8.94
C LYS A 15 15.63 26.09 -7.80
N ALA A 16 15.05 24.95 -7.46
CA ALA A 16 15.56 24.12 -6.38
C ALA A 16 16.79 23.26 -6.77
N ARG A 17 16.99 22.93 -8.05
CA ARG A 17 18.23 22.34 -8.58
C ARG A 17 19.38 23.35 -8.63
N GLU A 18 19.08 24.63 -8.82
CA GLU A 18 20.06 25.72 -8.74
C GLU A 18 20.56 25.93 -7.31
N THR A 19 19.69 25.79 -6.31
CA THR A 19 20.05 25.96 -4.89
C THR A 19 20.68 24.73 -4.23
N ASN A 20 20.54 23.53 -4.80
CA ASN A 20 21.11 22.30 -4.25
C ASN A 20 21.72 21.40 -5.35
N PRO A 21 23.06 21.39 -5.51
CA PRO A 21 23.76 20.61 -6.53
C PRO A 21 23.50 19.10 -6.46
N ALA A 22 23.21 18.56 -5.26
CA ALA A 22 22.93 17.14 -5.06
C ALA A 22 21.63 16.69 -5.76
N LEU A 23 20.72 17.61 -6.07
CA LEU A 23 19.43 17.34 -6.70
C LEU A 23 19.49 17.33 -8.24
N GLN A 24 20.62 17.71 -8.85
CA GLN A 24 20.74 17.88 -10.30
C GLN A 24 20.65 16.56 -11.09
N ARG A 25 21.09 15.44 -10.49
CA ARG A 25 21.13 14.12 -11.14
C ARG A 25 20.03 13.17 -10.68
N LEU A 26 19.17 13.60 -9.76
CA LEU A 26 18.13 12.73 -9.22
C LEU A 26 16.98 12.56 -10.22
N PRO A 27 16.49 11.32 -10.42
CA PRO A 27 15.20 11.11 -11.06
C PRO A 27 14.12 11.80 -10.22
N TRP A 28 13.03 12.21 -10.87
CA TRP A 28 11.96 13.00 -10.24
C TRP A 28 11.39 12.38 -8.96
N CYS A 29 11.32 11.05 -8.87
CA CYS A 29 10.89 10.32 -7.68
C CYS A 29 11.85 10.52 -6.48
N ALA A 30 13.16 10.47 -6.72
CA ALA A 30 14.17 10.69 -5.68
C ALA A 30 14.25 12.17 -5.27
N TYR A 31 13.99 13.09 -6.19
CA TYR A 31 13.89 14.53 -5.91
C TYR A 31 12.76 14.84 -4.90
N HIS A 32 11.59 14.24 -5.08
CA HIS A 32 10.47 14.43 -4.17
C HIS A 32 10.74 13.84 -2.76
N CYS A 33 11.43 12.70 -2.70
CA CYS A 33 11.83 12.10 -1.42
C CYS A 33 12.81 13.00 -0.65
N ALA A 34 13.85 13.50 -1.33
CA ALA A 34 14.94 14.30 -0.74
C ALA A 34 14.53 15.71 -0.28
N THR A 35 13.45 16.28 -0.84
CA THR A 35 12.98 17.64 -0.52
C THR A 35 12.00 17.69 0.65
N THR A 36 11.61 16.54 1.21
CA THR A 36 10.55 16.45 2.22
C THR A 36 11.07 16.15 3.65
N THR A 37 12.38 16.02 3.85
CA THR A 37 12.98 15.41 5.06
C THR A 37 12.94 16.25 6.35
N GLY A 38 12.12 17.31 6.44
CA GLY A 38 12.19 18.25 7.59
C GLY A 38 10.90 18.91 8.04
N THR A 39 9.73 18.53 7.51
CA THR A 39 8.44 19.11 7.92
C THR A 39 7.66 18.11 8.78
N LEU A 40 7.00 18.59 9.84
CA LEU A 40 5.97 17.83 10.58
C LEU A 40 5.11 17.09 9.56
N LEU A 41 5.10 15.75 9.63
CA LEU A 41 4.50 14.91 8.61
C LEU A 41 2.99 15.09 8.63
N LEU A 42 2.50 16.04 7.84
CA LEU A 42 1.08 16.13 7.53
C LEU A 42 0.65 14.78 6.96
N PRO A 43 -0.48 14.24 7.43
CA PRO A 43 -0.91 12.91 7.03
C PRO A 43 -1.31 12.89 5.55
N LEU A 44 -1.58 14.04 4.94
CA LEU A 44 -1.81 14.22 3.52
C LEU A 44 -1.05 15.45 3.00
N ARG A 45 -0.39 15.31 1.84
CA ARG A 45 0.32 16.39 1.15
C ARG A 45 0.16 16.24 -0.36
N TYR A 46 -0.11 17.36 -1.01
CA TYR A 46 -0.14 17.49 -2.46
C TYR A 46 1.04 18.35 -2.92
N THR A 47 1.74 17.91 -3.96
CA THR A 47 2.85 18.67 -4.53
C THR A 47 2.78 18.63 -6.04
N LEU A 48 2.74 19.80 -6.66
CA LEU A 48 2.89 19.93 -8.11
C LEU A 48 4.33 20.33 -8.42
N LEU A 49 5.07 19.40 -9.02
CA LEU A 49 6.41 19.63 -9.51
C LEU A 49 6.32 20.08 -10.96
N SER A 50 6.82 21.28 -11.26
CA SER A 50 6.75 21.87 -12.59
C SER A 50 8.14 22.14 -13.14
N ASN A 51 8.38 21.69 -14.37
CA ASN A 51 9.54 22.05 -15.19
C ASN A 51 9.04 22.89 -16.35
N LEU A 52 9.03 24.21 -16.12
CA LEU A 52 8.43 25.20 -17.01
C LEU A 52 9.08 25.25 -18.40
N PRO A 53 10.42 25.19 -18.56
CA PRO A 53 11.02 25.17 -19.90
C PRO A 53 10.58 23.99 -20.78
N GLN A 54 10.25 22.85 -20.18
CA GLN A 54 9.89 21.63 -20.89
C GLN A 54 8.38 21.34 -20.82
N SER A 55 7.59 22.24 -20.17
CA SER A 55 6.15 22.04 -19.91
C SER A 55 5.83 20.66 -19.32
N GLN A 56 6.73 20.13 -18.49
CA GLN A 56 6.57 18.85 -17.83
C GLN A 56 6.11 19.06 -16.40
N HIS A 57 5.07 18.34 -16.01
CA HIS A 57 4.48 18.42 -14.69
C HIS A 57 4.36 17.03 -14.07
N ILE A 58 4.65 16.92 -12.78
CA ILE A 58 4.38 15.73 -11.97
C ILE A 58 3.52 16.16 -10.81
N PHE A 59 2.35 15.54 -10.70
CA PHE A 59 1.49 15.68 -9.53
C PHE A 59 1.80 14.54 -8.57
N SER A 60 2.29 14.88 -7.38
CA SER A 60 2.60 13.93 -6.32
C SER A 60 1.61 14.06 -5.18
N ILE A 61 1.10 12.91 -4.73
CA ILE A 61 0.25 12.80 -3.55
C ILE A 61 1.01 11.94 -2.55
N ARG A 62 1.23 12.48 -1.35
CA ARG A 62 1.70 11.72 -0.21
C ARG A 62 0.58 11.63 0.80
N ILE A 63 0.21 10.42 1.16
CA ILE A 63 -0.80 10.16 2.18
C ILE A 63 -0.28 9.08 3.13
N SER A 64 -0.57 9.23 4.42
CA SER A 64 -0.27 8.25 5.44
C SER A 64 -1.08 6.99 5.20
N HIS A 65 -0.44 5.82 5.23
CA HIS A 65 -1.13 4.53 5.16
C HIS A 65 -2.18 4.32 6.28
N ALA A 66 -2.11 5.09 7.37
CA ALA A 66 -3.15 5.09 8.39
C ALA A 66 -4.49 5.68 7.91
N GLN A 67 -4.52 6.36 6.75
CA GLN A 67 -5.72 6.98 6.19
C GLN A 67 -6.30 6.23 5.00
N TYR A 68 -5.54 5.33 4.36
CA TYR A 68 -5.98 4.62 3.16
C TYR A 68 -5.33 3.24 3.03
N ASP A 69 -6.00 2.36 2.31
CA ASP A 69 -5.41 1.14 1.78
C ASP A 69 -5.26 1.19 0.26
N GLY A 70 -4.32 0.39 -0.28
CA GLY A 70 -4.03 0.35 -1.71
C GLY A 70 -5.13 -0.28 -2.59
N ILE A 71 -6.28 -0.64 -1.99
CA ILE A 71 -7.40 -1.32 -2.66
C ILE A 71 -8.51 -0.32 -3.00
N GLN A 72 -8.49 0.86 -2.37
CA GLN A 72 -9.46 1.90 -2.61
C GLN A 72 -9.47 2.32 -4.10
N THR A 73 -10.59 2.04 -4.77
CA THR A 73 -10.81 2.29 -6.20
C THR A 73 -10.82 3.77 -6.57
N ALA A 74 -10.97 4.67 -5.57
CA ALA A 74 -10.98 6.11 -5.79
C ALA A 74 -9.68 6.63 -6.40
N TYR A 75 -8.52 6.02 -6.11
CA TYR A 75 -7.25 6.41 -6.75
C TYR A 75 -7.18 6.07 -8.23
N ASN A 76 -7.97 5.08 -8.68
CA ASN A 76 -8.02 4.69 -10.09
C ASN A 76 -8.91 5.64 -10.92
N ASP A 77 -9.78 6.43 -10.27
CA ASP A 77 -10.62 7.43 -10.93
C ASP A 77 -10.78 8.69 -10.07
N PRO A 78 -9.94 9.72 -10.31
CA PRO A 78 -9.98 10.95 -9.53
C PRO A 78 -11.31 11.71 -9.62
N THR A 79 -12.15 11.44 -10.62
CA THR A 79 -13.47 12.08 -10.74
C THR A 79 -14.45 11.59 -9.68
N LYS A 80 -14.22 10.39 -9.13
CA LYS A 80 -15.03 9.81 -8.05
C LYS A 80 -14.80 10.49 -6.69
N PHE A 81 -13.62 11.08 -6.46
CA PHE A 81 -13.37 11.88 -5.26
C PHE A 81 -14.26 13.12 -5.17
N VAL A 82 -14.71 13.65 -6.31
CA VAL A 82 -15.45 14.92 -6.38
C VAL A 82 -16.95 14.71 -6.19
N SER A 83 -17.45 13.48 -6.35
CA SER A 83 -18.89 13.24 -6.59
C SER A 83 -19.50 12.07 -5.81
N ALA A 84 -18.72 11.32 -5.02
CA ALA A 84 -19.25 10.15 -4.33
C ALA A 84 -19.98 10.55 -3.03
N PRO A 85 -21.30 10.30 -2.89
CA PRO A 85 -21.92 10.30 -1.59
C PRO A 85 -21.30 9.16 -0.77
N GLN A 86 -20.69 9.48 0.36
CA GLN A 86 -20.14 8.45 1.25
C GLN A 86 -21.30 7.77 1.97
N GLU A 87 -21.81 6.67 1.40
CA GLU A 87 -22.95 5.94 1.98
C GLU A 87 -22.58 5.16 3.25
N THR A 88 -21.28 4.91 3.50
CA THR A 88 -20.82 4.27 4.74
C THR A 88 -19.48 4.84 5.17
N ASP A 89 -19.41 5.24 6.44
CA ASP A 89 -18.20 5.82 7.02
C ASP A 89 -17.26 4.72 7.55
N PHE A 90 -15.97 5.06 7.67
CA PHE A 90 -14.99 4.16 8.27
C PHE A 90 -15.31 3.84 9.73
N SER A 91 -16.03 4.72 10.44
CA SER A 91 -16.42 4.49 11.83
C SER A 91 -17.37 3.30 12.00
N SER A 92 -18.31 3.12 11.06
CA SER A 92 -19.21 1.96 11.01
C SER A 92 -18.43 0.66 10.84
N PHE A 93 -17.41 0.66 9.98
CA PHE A 93 -16.49 -0.48 9.84
C PHE A 93 -15.78 -0.79 11.16
N LEU A 94 -15.22 0.23 11.84
CA LEU A 94 -14.54 0.04 13.12
C LEU A 94 -15.49 -0.51 14.20
N TYR A 95 -16.70 0.03 14.27
CA TYR A 95 -17.71 -0.42 15.23
C TYR A 95 -18.08 -1.88 15.00
N TYR A 96 -18.34 -2.26 13.75
CA TYR A 96 -18.61 -3.64 13.37
C TYR A 96 -17.43 -4.56 13.71
N ARG A 97 -16.20 -4.20 13.32
CA ARG A 97 -15.00 -4.99 13.60
C ARG A 97 -14.81 -5.23 15.09
N ARG A 98 -15.07 -4.22 15.92
CA ARG A 98 -14.99 -4.33 17.38
C ARG A 98 -15.98 -5.36 17.93
N GLN A 99 -17.18 -5.45 17.36
CA GLN A 99 -18.18 -6.44 17.76
C GLN A 99 -17.82 -7.88 17.35
N GLN A 100 -17.01 -8.06 16.31
CA GLN A 100 -16.59 -9.38 15.84
C GLN A 100 -15.40 -9.97 16.63
N VAL A 101 -14.83 -9.22 17.59
CA VAL A 101 -13.79 -9.74 18.47
C VAL A 101 -14.44 -10.74 19.42
N ASN A 102 -14.17 -12.03 19.20
CA ASN A 102 -14.74 -13.12 19.97
C ASN A 102 -13.68 -14.18 20.33
N LYS A 103 -14.04 -15.05 21.27
CA LYS A 103 -13.13 -16.07 21.82
C LYS A 103 -12.85 -17.16 20.79
N GLU A 104 -13.84 -17.50 19.97
CA GLU A 104 -13.79 -18.54 18.96
C GLU A 104 -12.73 -18.24 17.90
N ALA A 105 -12.64 -16.99 17.44
CA ALA A 105 -11.61 -16.56 16.51
C ALA A 105 -10.21 -16.61 17.13
N LEU A 106 -10.07 -16.23 18.41
CA LEU A 106 -8.79 -16.31 19.12
C LEU A 106 -8.35 -17.76 19.32
N ASP A 107 -9.28 -18.64 19.68
CA ASP A 107 -9.00 -20.06 19.87
C ASP A 107 -8.68 -20.75 18.53
N PHE A 108 -9.37 -20.36 17.44
CA PHE A 108 -9.00 -20.78 16.08
C PHE A 108 -7.54 -20.44 15.77
N TRP A 109 -7.12 -19.17 15.94
CA TRP A 109 -5.74 -18.78 15.62
C TRP A 109 -4.70 -19.44 16.53
N ARG A 110 -5.04 -19.67 17.81
CA ARG A 110 -4.16 -20.42 18.73
C ARG A 110 -3.94 -21.86 18.27
N THR A 111 -5.00 -22.54 17.86
CA THR A 111 -4.91 -23.93 17.38
C THR A 111 -4.27 -24.00 16.00
N TYR A 112 -4.63 -23.09 15.09
CA TYR A 112 -4.10 -23.07 13.73
C TYR A 112 -2.59 -22.79 13.71
N LEU A 113 -2.11 -21.93 14.61
CA LEU A 113 -0.69 -21.56 14.71
C LEU A 113 0.06 -22.35 15.79
N ASP A 114 -0.56 -23.41 16.33
CA ASP A 114 0.11 -24.22 17.33
C ASP A 114 1.32 -24.92 16.70
N SER A 115 2.47 -24.83 17.37
CA SER A 115 3.74 -25.37 16.87
C SER A 115 4.26 -24.77 15.55
N SER A 116 3.71 -23.66 15.07
CA SER A 116 4.23 -22.93 13.91
C SER A 116 5.46 -22.10 14.28
N PHE A 117 6.43 -21.98 13.35
CA PHE A 117 7.64 -21.17 13.52
C PHE A 117 7.71 -20.07 12.46
N MET A 118 8.04 -18.85 12.88
CA MET A 118 8.18 -17.72 11.96
C MET A 118 9.27 -18.01 10.93
N THR A 119 8.90 -17.94 9.65
CA THR A 119 9.87 -18.01 8.56
C THR A 119 10.67 -16.71 8.50
N VAL A 120 11.98 -16.81 8.72
CA VAL A 120 12.90 -15.68 8.60
C VAL A 120 13.35 -15.58 7.15
N PRO A 121 13.10 -14.47 6.43
CA PRO A 121 13.61 -14.30 5.07
C PRO A 121 15.15 -14.31 5.08
N PRO A 122 15.81 -14.74 3.98
CA PRO A 122 17.26 -14.70 3.90
C PRO A 122 17.76 -13.27 4.15
N SER A 123 18.85 -13.10 4.91
CA SER A 123 19.43 -11.78 5.13
C SER A 123 19.81 -11.19 3.77
N LEU A 124 19.32 -9.99 3.49
CA LEU A 124 19.84 -9.19 2.41
C LEU A 124 21.19 -8.64 2.89
N ASP A 125 22.25 -9.42 2.71
CA ASP A 125 23.63 -9.02 2.98
C ASP A 125 24.03 -7.90 2.02
N GLY A 126 23.68 -6.68 2.40
CA GLY A 126 23.82 -5.50 1.56
C GLY A 126 22.77 -4.50 1.98
N GLY A 127 23.03 -3.80 3.10
CA GLY A 127 22.11 -2.90 3.78
C GLY A 127 21.12 -2.23 2.84
N ILE A 128 19.83 -2.35 3.16
CA ILE A 128 18.72 -1.82 2.36
C ILE A 128 19.06 -0.37 1.99
N ARG A 129 19.41 -0.13 0.72
CA ARG A 129 19.48 1.25 0.22
C ARG A 129 18.07 1.80 0.31
N GLN A 130 17.81 2.61 1.33
CA GLN A 130 16.51 3.21 1.62
C GLN A 130 15.97 4.08 0.47
N ASP A 131 16.78 4.31 -0.57
CA ASP A 131 16.57 5.33 -1.58
C ASP A 131 15.95 4.82 -2.91
N ALA A 132 15.70 3.51 -3.06
CA ALA A 132 15.21 2.97 -4.32
C ALA A 132 14.05 1.97 -4.12
N ILE A 133 12.81 2.49 -4.12
CA ILE A 133 11.65 1.67 -4.49
C ILE A 133 11.74 1.44 -6.00
N LEU A 134 12.35 0.33 -6.40
CA LEU A 134 12.39 -0.08 -7.80
C LEU A 134 11.09 -0.86 -8.09
N MET A 135 10.03 -0.14 -8.47
CA MET A 135 8.80 -0.79 -8.93
C MET A 135 9.01 -1.29 -10.35
N GLN A 136 9.25 -2.59 -10.49
CA GLN A 136 9.32 -3.24 -11.79
C GLN A 136 8.00 -3.96 -12.07
N ILE A 137 7.19 -3.41 -12.98
CA ILE A 137 5.98 -4.07 -13.46
C ILE A 137 6.38 -4.96 -14.64
N ARG A 138 6.28 -6.27 -14.46
CA ARG A 138 6.35 -7.24 -15.56
C ARG A 138 4.98 -7.88 -15.73
N GLY A 139 4.40 -7.74 -16.92
CA GLY A 139 3.22 -8.51 -17.29
C GLY A 139 3.59 -9.98 -17.39
N ILE A 140 3.11 -10.78 -16.45
CA ILE A 140 3.12 -12.24 -16.57
C ILE A 140 1.76 -12.68 -17.08
N ARG A 141 1.72 -13.71 -17.95
CA ARG A 141 0.45 -14.36 -18.27
C ARG A 141 -0.02 -15.06 -16.99
N SER A 142 -1.17 -14.64 -16.45
CA SER A 142 -1.73 -15.30 -15.27
C SER A 142 -2.09 -16.74 -15.65
N PRO A 143 -1.57 -17.76 -14.95
CA PRO A 143 -2.11 -19.11 -15.09
C PRO A 143 -3.54 -19.09 -14.56
N SER A 144 -4.47 -19.76 -15.24
CA SER A 144 -5.83 -19.90 -14.72
C SER A 144 -5.80 -20.74 -13.44
N PRO A 145 -6.30 -20.24 -12.31
CA PRO A 145 -6.36 -21.04 -11.10
C PRO A 145 -7.28 -22.24 -11.33
N PRO A 146 -7.03 -23.39 -10.69
CA PRO A 146 -7.98 -24.50 -10.72
C PRO A 146 -9.35 -24.07 -10.15
N PRO A 147 -10.43 -24.79 -10.47
CA PRO A 147 -11.74 -24.54 -9.89
C PRO A 147 -11.65 -24.46 -8.36
N ALA A 148 -12.39 -23.51 -7.76
CA ALA A 148 -12.39 -23.18 -6.33
C ALA A 148 -11.18 -22.40 -5.78
N PHE A 149 -10.17 -22.09 -6.58
CA PHE A 149 -9.04 -21.25 -6.14
C PHE A 149 -9.06 -19.86 -6.76
N THR A 150 -8.46 -18.89 -6.06
CA THR A 150 -8.31 -17.51 -6.55
C THR A 150 -6.90 -17.29 -7.11
N ASP A 151 -6.73 -16.28 -7.96
CA ASP A 151 -5.39 -15.84 -8.41
C ASP A 151 -4.47 -15.54 -7.21
N ALA A 152 -5.02 -14.96 -6.14
CA ALA A 152 -4.27 -14.70 -4.91
C ALA A 152 -3.75 -15.99 -4.27
N THR A 153 -4.55 -17.06 -4.24
CA THR A 153 -4.12 -18.37 -3.74
C THR A 153 -3.00 -18.96 -4.60
N LEU A 154 -3.11 -18.84 -5.93
CA LEU A 154 -2.09 -19.34 -6.85
C LEU A 154 -0.76 -18.59 -6.69
N ILE A 155 -0.81 -17.27 -6.54
CA ILE A 155 0.36 -16.43 -6.28
C ILE A 155 0.99 -16.82 -4.94
N MET A 156 0.20 -16.92 -3.87
CA MET A 156 0.69 -17.33 -2.54
C MET A 156 1.36 -18.71 -2.58
N ALA A 157 0.76 -19.69 -3.26
CA ALA A 157 1.34 -21.02 -3.42
C ALA A 157 2.68 -20.99 -4.18
N SER A 158 2.78 -20.16 -5.22
CA SER A 158 4.05 -20.00 -5.96
C SER A 158 5.15 -19.39 -5.10
N VAL A 159 4.82 -18.41 -4.26
CA VAL A 159 5.76 -17.78 -3.31
C VAL A 159 6.18 -18.77 -2.23
N ALA A 160 5.24 -19.52 -1.64
CA ALA A 160 5.52 -20.58 -0.68
C ALA A 160 6.46 -21.64 -1.26
N ALA A 161 6.20 -22.11 -2.48
CA ALA A 161 7.05 -23.09 -3.15
C ALA A 161 8.48 -22.57 -3.42
N ALA A 162 8.62 -21.30 -3.78
CA ALA A 162 9.92 -20.68 -3.98
C ALA A 162 10.70 -20.55 -2.66
N LEU A 163 10.05 -20.08 -1.60
CA LEU A 163 10.65 -19.97 -0.26
C LEU A 163 11.00 -21.34 0.33
N SER A 164 10.17 -22.35 0.09
CA SER A 164 10.41 -23.71 0.59
C SER A 164 11.72 -24.27 0.02
N LYS A 165 11.95 -24.04 -1.28
CA LYS A 165 13.22 -24.40 -1.94
C LYS A 165 14.41 -23.59 -1.41
N ALA A 166 14.22 -22.31 -1.12
CA ALA A 166 15.29 -21.45 -0.63
C ALA A 166 15.71 -21.79 0.81
N HIS A 167 14.75 -22.16 1.66
CA HIS A 167 14.96 -22.46 3.08
C HIS A 167 15.14 -23.96 3.37
N TYR A 168 15.04 -24.82 2.35
CA TYR A 168 15.00 -26.29 2.52
C TYR A 168 13.99 -26.74 3.59
N SER A 169 12.89 -26.00 3.74
CA SER A 169 11.84 -26.25 4.73
C SER A 169 10.52 -26.53 4.04
N GLN A 170 9.77 -27.49 4.57
CA GLN A 170 8.41 -27.80 4.12
C GLN A 170 7.33 -27.08 4.93
N SER A 171 7.71 -26.48 6.06
CA SER A 171 6.82 -25.69 6.92
C SER A 171 7.23 -24.22 6.85
N LEU A 172 6.31 -23.36 6.43
CA LEU A 172 6.55 -21.94 6.24
C LEU A 172 5.32 -21.15 6.67
N VAL A 173 5.54 -20.16 7.53
CA VAL A 173 4.49 -19.21 7.91
C VAL A 173 4.65 -17.96 7.06
N LEU A 174 3.64 -17.69 6.23
CA LEU A 174 3.56 -16.51 5.37
C LEU A 174 2.52 -15.52 5.88
N GLY A 175 2.88 -14.24 5.90
CA GLY A 175 1.93 -13.16 6.12
C GLY A 175 1.16 -12.86 4.83
N GLN A 176 -0.16 -12.92 4.89
CA GLN A 176 -1.06 -12.55 3.80
C GLN A 176 -1.82 -11.27 4.16
N THR A 177 -1.80 -10.30 3.25
CA THR A 177 -2.68 -9.12 3.34
C THR A 177 -4.03 -9.44 2.72
N VAL A 178 -5.11 -9.20 3.44
CA VAL A 178 -6.50 -9.38 2.98
C VAL A 178 -7.27 -8.07 3.06
N ASN A 179 -8.22 -7.87 2.16
CA ASN A 179 -8.88 -6.58 1.99
C ASN A 179 -10.00 -6.29 3.01
N ALA A 180 -10.40 -7.28 3.81
CA ALA A 180 -11.50 -7.27 4.78
C ALA A 180 -12.83 -6.62 4.31
N ARG A 181 -13.00 -6.43 3.00
CA ARG A 181 -14.18 -5.80 2.36
C ARG A 181 -15.24 -6.83 1.96
N SER A 182 -15.22 -7.98 2.60
CA SER A 182 -16.22 -9.05 2.43
C SER A 182 -17.13 -9.20 3.66
N LEU A 183 -17.04 -8.27 4.62
CA LEU A 183 -17.93 -8.27 5.79
C LEU A 183 -19.34 -7.81 5.38
N PRO A 184 -20.39 -8.25 6.10
CA PRO A 184 -21.78 -7.92 5.79
C PRO A 184 -22.14 -6.49 6.24
N LEU A 185 -21.40 -5.51 5.73
CA LEU A 185 -21.70 -4.08 5.85
C LEU A 185 -22.13 -3.56 4.48
N ALA A 186 -23.20 -2.75 4.46
CA ALA A 186 -23.64 -2.09 3.25
C ALA A 186 -22.48 -1.25 2.67
N ASN A 187 -22.30 -1.31 1.34
CA ASN A 187 -21.32 -0.52 0.60
C ASN A 187 -19.88 -0.60 1.15
N ILE A 188 -19.49 -1.72 1.76
CA ILE A 188 -18.16 -1.90 2.36
C ILE A 188 -17.01 -1.74 1.36
N ASP A 189 -17.25 -2.06 0.09
CA ASP A 189 -16.33 -1.88 -1.03
C ASP A 189 -16.04 -0.40 -1.32
N GLN A 190 -16.92 0.51 -0.90
CA GLN A 190 -16.82 1.96 -1.10
C GLN A 190 -16.25 2.71 0.11
N ILE A 191 -16.05 2.05 1.26
CA ILE A 191 -15.53 2.69 2.47
C ILE A 191 -14.12 3.26 2.22
N ILE A 192 -13.97 4.55 2.51
CA ILE A 192 -12.67 5.23 2.48
C ILE A 192 -11.99 5.07 3.84
N GLY A 193 -10.88 4.32 3.88
CA GLY A 193 -10.13 4.07 5.10
C GLY A 193 -9.29 2.79 5.04
N PRO A 194 -8.41 2.57 6.02
CA PRO A 194 -7.55 1.39 6.08
C PRO A 194 -8.36 0.17 6.52
N CYS A 195 -8.89 -0.59 5.56
CA CYS A 195 -9.67 -1.80 5.83
C CYS A 195 -8.81 -3.07 5.74
N LEU A 196 -7.52 -2.96 5.35
CA LEU A 196 -6.63 -4.13 5.27
C LEU A 196 -6.48 -4.83 6.61
N ASN A 197 -6.38 -6.14 6.53
CA ASN A 197 -5.99 -6.98 7.64
C ASN A 197 -4.83 -7.88 7.22
N PHE A 198 -4.00 -8.28 8.19
CA PHE A 198 -2.94 -9.25 7.99
C PHE A 198 -3.36 -10.56 8.66
N ILE A 199 -3.23 -11.66 7.93
CA ILE A 199 -3.46 -13.01 8.44
C ILE A 199 -2.20 -13.84 8.20
N LEU A 200 -2.03 -14.88 8.99
CA LEU A 200 -0.95 -15.85 8.81
C LEU A 200 -1.49 -17.07 8.06
N CYS A 201 -0.69 -17.57 7.13
CA CYS A 201 -0.91 -18.83 6.43
C CYS A 201 0.29 -19.72 6.73
N ASP A 202 0.04 -20.82 7.44
CA ASP A 202 0.98 -21.93 7.64
C ASP A 202 0.56 -23.11 6.76
#